data_AF-A0A7J2YE31-F1
#
_entry.id   AF-A0A7J2YE31-F1
#
_cell.length_a   1.000
_cell.length_b   1.000
_cell.length_c   1.000
_cell.angle_alpha   90.00
_cell.angle_beta   90.00
_cell.angle_gamma   90.00
#
_symmetry.space_group_name_H-M   'P 1'
#
loop_
_entity.id
_entity.type
_entity.pdbx_description
1 polymer ?
#
loop_
_entity_poly.entity_id
_entity_poly.type
_entity_poly.pdbx_seq_one_letter_code
_entity_poly.pdbx_strand_id
1 'polypeptide(L)'
;MQSKELMAMGVVAIAGLLAGITVMNTNQASSQETTSTVTRDTVTVLLDHKVIPAKDFIHLYDTTPYIAMNGHVAAKLPCDANAETPLKIVMGVAPDVKPAEMELVEGLSSPGNMCIYHVDLPPEGIDAVTDVAILNPTDKAIRFPRTSTVTVSVNEIMPGEEMGGMEH
;
A
#
# COMPACT_ATOMS: atom_id res chain seq x y z
N MET A 1 33.45 20.24 -94.27
CA MET A 1 32.13 20.05 -94.89
C MET A 1 31.10 19.87 -93.77
N GLN A 2 29.93 20.48 -93.93
CA GLN A 2 28.77 20.56 -93.02
C GLN A 2 28.29 19.16 -92.54
N SER A 3 27.42 18.92 -91.54
CA SER A 3 26.34 19.71 -90.93
C SER A 3 25.94 19.17 -89.53
N LYS A 4 25.23 20.04 -88.80
CA LYS A 4 24.39 19.94 -87.59
C LYS A 4 23.52 18.67 -87.41
N GLU A 5 23.23 18.34 -86.14
CA GLU A 5 21.93 18.08 -85.44
C GLU A 5 22.29 17.89 -83.94
N LEU A 6 22.02 18.77 -82.96
CA LEU A 6 20.81 19.26 -82.27
C LEU A 6 20.01 18.25 -81.40
N MET A 7 20.06 18.51 -80.08
CA MET A 7 19.17 18.17 -78.94
C MET A 7 19.09 16.73 -78.42
N ALA A 8 19.44 16.52 -77.15
CA ALA A 8 18.44 16.42 -76.08
C ALA A 8 19.09 16.39 -74.68
N MET A 9 18.34 16.93 -73.72
CA MET A 9 18.66 17.20 -72.33
C MET A 9 19.09 15.96 -71.51
N GLY A 10 20.02 16.18 -70.59
CA GLY A 10 20.35 15.22 -69.54
C GLY A 10 21.21 15.87 -68.46
N VAL A 11 20.66 16.84 -67.74
CA VAL A 11 21.26 17.35 -66.51
C VAL A 11 21.17 16.25 -65.46
N VAL A 12 22.31 15.70 -65.04
CA VAL A 12 22.41 15.09 -63.71
C VAL A 12 23.75 15.52 -63.10
N ALA A 13 23.73 16.65 -62.40
CA ALA A 13 24.74 17.00 -61.43
C ALA A 13 24.46 16.18 -60.17
N ILE A 14 25.24 15.11 -59.93
CA ILE A 14 25.21 14.40 -58.65
C ILE A 14 26.17 15.14 -57.71
N ALA A 15 25.67 16.20 -57.08
CA ALA A 15 26.22 16.69 -55.83
C ALA A 15 25.60 15.85 -54.70
N GLY A 16 26.42 15.03 -54.03
CA GLY A 16 25.99 14.17 -52.93
C GLY A 16 27.08 14.04 -51.88
N LEU A 17 27.42 15.17 -51.25
CA LEU A 17 28.25 15.24 -50.06
C LEU A 17 27.34 15.36 -48.83
N LEU A 18 27.75 14.70 -47.74
CA LEU A 18 27.17 14.65 -46.38
C LEU A 18 26.27 13.44 -46.10
N ALA A 19 26.91 12.32 -45.76
CA ALA A 19 26.33 11.30 -44.90
C ALA A 19 26.13 11.91 -43.49
N GLY A 20 24.92 12.40 -43.21
CA GLY A 20 24.51 12.76 -41.86
C GLY A 20 24.39 11.49 -41.02
N ILE A 21 25.26 11.33 -40.02
CA ILE A 21 25.10 10.31 -38.99
C ILE A 21 24.01 10.81 -38.05
N THR A 22 22.80 10.27 -38.19
CA THR A 22 21.72 10.46 -37.21
C THR A 22 22.04 9.59 -35.99
N VAL A 23 22.58 10.20 -34.92
CA VAL A 23 22.66 9.55 -33.61
C VAL A 23 21.24 9.52 -33.05
N MET A 24 20.60 8.35 -33.06
CA MET A 24 19.36 8.13 -32.33
C MET A 24 19.71 7.99 -30.85
N ASN A 25 19.50 9.05 -30.06
CA ASN A 25 19.43 8.94 -28.60
C ASN A 25 18.14 8.18 -28.25
N THR A 26 18.24 6.87 -28.06
CA THR A 26 17.23 6.13 -27.31
C THR A 26 17.29 6.58 -25.86
N ASN A 27 16.42 7.52 -25.49
CA ASN A 27 15.98 7.65 -24.11
C ASN A 27 15.17 6.39 -23.79
N GLN A 28 15.84 5.33 -23.34
CA GLN A 28 15.16 4.27 -22.61
C GLN A 28 14.71 4.89 -21.29
N ALA A 29 13.46 5.33 -21.22
CA ALA A 29 12.78 5.42 -19.95
C ALA A 29 12.75 4.01 -19.39
N SER A 30 13.60 3.70 -18.41
CA SER A 30 13.42 2.48 -17.64
C SER A 30 12.11 2.68 -16.89
N SER A 31 11.05 1.96 -17.28
CA SER A 31 9.98 1.67 -16.35
C SER A 31 10.63 0.93 -15.19
N GLN A 32 10.83 1.62 -14.08
CA GLN A 32 11.29 1.00 -12.84
C GLN A 32 10.13 0.09 -12.41
N GLU A 33 10.25 -1.20 -12.74
CA GLU A 33 9.28 -2.20 -12.30
C GLU A 33 9.45 -2.31 -10.79
N THR A 34 8.59 -1.63 -10.02
CA THR A 34 8.65 -1.70 -8.55
C THR A 34 8.33 -3.14 -8.16
N THR A 35 9.38 -3.92 -7.93
CA THR A 35 9.27 -5.34 -7.67
C THR A 35 8.82 -5.53 -6.23
N SER A 36 7.68 -6.18 -6.02
CA SER A 36 7.24 -6.58 -4.70
C SER A 36 8.07 -7.77 -4.19
N THR A 37 8.15 -7.90 -2.87
CA THR A 37 8.86 -8.96 -2.17
C THR A 37 7.86 -9.75 -1.34
N VAL A 38 7.77 -11.06 -1.60
CA VAL A 38 7.04 -11.98 -0.72
C VAL A 38 7.81 -12.09 0.60
N THR A 39 7.11 -11.82 1.69
CA THR A 39 7.61 -11.92 3.06
C THR A 39 6.66 -12.81 3.89
N ARG A 40 7.01 -13.06 5.14
CA ARG A 40 6.14 -13.70 6.13
C ARG A 40 6.44 -13.08 7.48
N ASP A 41 5.96 -11.86 7.66
CA ASP A 41 6.06 -11.16 8.93
C ASP A 41 4.71 -11.22 9.66
N THR A 42 4.75 -11.50 10.95
CA THR A 42 3.55 -11.63 11.76
C THR A 42 3.83 -11.18 13.18
N VAL A 43 3.01 -10.25 13.67
CA VAL A 43 3.00 -9.86 15.07
C VAL A 43 1.65 -10.23 15.70
N THR A 44 1.69 -10.73 16.93
CA THR A 44 0.51 -10.91 17.75
C THR A 44 0.64 -10.08 19.01
N VAL A 45 -0.25 -9.12 19.18
CA VAL A 45 -0.35 -8.29 20.38
C VAL A 45 -1.41 -8.88 21.29
N LEU A 46 -0.98 -9.34 22.48
CA LEU A 46 -1.89 -9.78 23.53
C LEU A 46 -2.46 -8.55 24.23
N LEU A 47 -3.78 -8.35 24.11
CA LEU A 47 -4.48 -7.22 24.69
C LEU A 47 -5.14 -7.56 26.03
N ASP A 48 -5.08 -8.81 26.47
CA ASP A 48 -5.68 -9.29 27.71
C ASP A 48 -5.41 -8.32 28.87
N HIS A 49 -6.49 -7.82 29.49
CA HIS A 49 -6.48 -6.91 30.63
C HIS A 49 -5.82 -5.55 30.42
N LYS A 50 -5.33 -5.25 29.21
CA LYS A 50 -4.86 -3.91 28.85
C LYS A 50 -6.02 -2.93 28.86
N VAL A 51 -5.68 -1.66 29.03
CA VAL A 51 -6.62 -0.55 28.97
C VAL A 51 -6.14 0.39 27.88
N ILE A 52 -7.04 0.74 26.98
CA ILE A 52 -6.86 1.80 26.00
C ILE A 52 -7.64 3.03 26.49
N PRO A 53 -6.97 4.17 26.77
CA PRO A 53 -7.66 5.39 27.18
C PRO A 53 -8.68 5.88 26.14
N ALA A 54 -9.53 6.82 26.54
CA ALA A 54 -10.45 7.48 25.62
C ALA A 54 -9.66 8.26 24.56
N LYS A 55 -10.11 8.20 23.29
CA LYS A 55 -9.47 8.88 22.15
C LYS A 55 -8.00 8.50 21.90
N ASP A 56 -7.58 7.36 22.40
CA ASP A 56 -6.19 6.90 22.32
C ASP A 56 -6.08 5.64 21.46
N PHE A 57 -4.86 5.29 21.08
CA PHE A 57 -4.56 4.14 20.23
C PHE A 57 -3.45 3.26 20.83
N ILE A 58 -3.42 2.00 20.40
CA ILE A 58 -2.26 1.12 20.59
C ILE A 58 -1.70 0.83 19.21
N HIS A 59 -0.45 1.22 18.97
CA HIS A 59 0.27 0.87 17.76
C HIS A 59 0.55 -0.63 17.72
N LEU A 60 0.30 -1.28 16.57
CA LEU A 60 0.38 -2.73 16.44
C LEU A 60 1.50 -3.18 15.52
N TYR A 61 1.71 -2.48 14.40
CA TYR A 61 2.64 -2.91 13.36
C TYR A 61 3.10 -1.72 12.50
N ASP A 62 4.36 -1.75 12.11
CA ASP A 62 5.03 -0.74 11.29
C ASP A 62 5.97 -1.45 10.30
N THR A 63 5.75 -1.22 9.01
CA THR A 63 6.60 -1.74 7.93
C THR A 63 7.33 -0.63 7.17
N THR A 64 7.27 0.62 7.63
CA THR A 64 7.97 1.77 7.04
C THR A 64 9.46 1.44 6.81
N PRO A 65 10.03 1.73 5.62
CA PRO A 65 9.48 2.50 4.50
C PRO A 65 8.75 1.65 3.44
N TYR A 66 8.37 0.41 3.74
CA TYR A 66 7.73 -0.49 2.79
C TYR A 66 6.20 -0.48 2.95
N ILE A 67 5.49 -0.53 1.83
CA ILE A 67 4.03 -0.62 1.80
C ILE A 67 3.62 -2.10 1.84
N ALA A 68 2.67 -2.44 2.71
CA ALA A 68 2.06 -3.77 2.75
C ALA A 68 1.12 -3.96 1.54
N MET A 69 1.44 -4.94 0.70
CA MET A 69 0.71 -5.26 -0.54
C MET A 69 -0.22 -6.46 -0.38
N ASN A 70 0.12 -7.36 0.53
CA ASN A 70 -0.72 -8.49 0.89
C ASN A 70 -0.57 -8.80 2.38
N GLY A 71 -1.69 -9.10 3.02
CA GLY A 71 -1.73 -9.48 4.41
C GLY A 71 -3.15 -9.44 4.96
N HIS A 72 -3.28 -9.64 6.27
CA HIS A 72 -4.55 -9.43 6.97
C HIS A 72 -4.31 -9.14 8.44
N VAL A 73 -5.27 -8.48 9.05
CA VAL A 73 -5.41 -8.31 10.49
C VAL A 73 -6.51 -9.24 10.97
N ALA A 74 -6.27 -9.98 12.05
CA ALA A 74 -7.29 -10.71 12.78
C ALA A 74 -7.39 -10.16 14.20
N ALA A 75 -8.56 -9.63 14.56
CA ALA A 75 -8.79 -8.95 15.83
C ALA A 75 -9.88 -9.65 16.63
N LYS A 76 -9.53 -10.21 17.80
CA LYS A 76 -10.47 -10.77 18.76
C LYS A 76 -10.81 -9.74 19.82
N LEU A 77 -11.96 -9.10 19.68
CA LEU A 77 -12.35 -7.89 20.41
C LEU A 77 -13.69 -8.07 21.14
N PRO A 78 -13.95 -7.31 22.22
CA PRO A 78 -15.28 -7.28 22.83
C PRO A 78 -16.30 -6.72 21.84
N CYS A 79 -17.47 -7.35 21.79
CA CYS A 79 -18.58 -6.94 20.91
C CYS A 79 -19.92 -7.06 21.64
N ASP A 80 -20.90 -6.28 21.19
CA ASP A 80 -22.27 -6.34 21.70
C ASP A 80 -23.09 -7.47 21.07
N ALA A 81 -24.38 -7.55 21.42
CA ALA A 81 -25.28 -8.58 20.92
C ALA A 81 -25.51 -8.54 19.39
N ASN A 82 -25.20 -7.43 18.73
CA ASN A 82 -25.25 -7.26 17.28
C ASN A 82 -23.90 -7.54 16.62
N ALA A 83 -22.92 -8.07 17.39
CA ALA A 83 -21.55 -8.27 16.96
C ALA A 83 -20.82 -6.97 16.58
N GLU A 84 -21.22 -5.84 17.17
CA GLU A 84 -20.55 -4.56 16.96
C GLU A 84 -19.53 -4.31 18.08
N THR A 85 -18.32 -3.90 17.71
CA THR A 85 -17.28 -3.48 18.65
C THR A 85 -17.15 -1.96 18.66
N PRO A 86 -16.95 -1.32 19.84
CA PRO A 86 -16.71 0.12 19.92
C PRO A 86 -15.31 0.53 19.43
N LEU A 87 -14.43 -0.44 19.16
CA LEU A 87 -13.04 -0.23 18.75
C LEU A 87 -12.95 -0.15 17.21
N LYS A 88 -11.85 0.42 16.72
CA LYS A 88 -11.55 0.47 15.29
C LYS A 88 -10.13 -0.03 15.04
N ILE A 89 -9.93 -0.78 13.97
CA ILE A 89 -8.60 -0.91 13.37
C ILE A 89 -8.41 0.28 12.45
N VAL A 90 -7.30 0.99 12.59
CA VAL A 90 -6.92 2.12 11.75
C VAL A 90 -5.61 1.82 11.04
N MET A 91 -5.53 2.23 9.79
CA MET A 91 -4.44 1.86 8.88
C MET A 91 -4.14 2.99 7.91
N GLY A 92 -2.91 3.05 7.41
CA GLY A 92 -2.50 4.08 6.46
C GLY A 92 -0.99 4.28 6.51
N VAL A 93 -0.56 5.47 6.13
CA VAL A 93 0.83 5.93 6.28
C VAL A 93 0.84 6.98 7.37
N ALA A 94 1.49 6.71 8.50
CA ALA A 94 1.49 7.65 9.62
C ALA A 94 2.02 9.04 9.19
N PRO A 95 1.39 10.15 9.64
CA PRO A 95 0.30 10.22 10.60
C PRO A 95 -1.12 10.04 10.02
N ASP A 96 -1.26 9.90 8.69
CA ASP A 96 -2.52 9.85 7.98
C ASP A 96 -3.11 8.42 7.95
N VAL A 97 -3.75 8.04 9.06
CA VAL A 97 -4.45 6.76 9.20
C VAL A 97 -5.98 6.92 9.17
N LYS A 98 -6.67 5.93 8.60
CA LYS A 98 -8.14 5.88 8.50
C LYS A 98 -8.68 4.60 9.13
N PRO A 99 -9.89 4.62 9.71
CA PRO A 99 -10.58 3.39 10.11
C PRO A 99 -10.79 2.47 8.92
N ALA A 100 -10.41 1.20 9.07
CA ALA A 100 -10.75 0.16 8.12
C ALA A 100 -12.12 -0.44 8.45
N GLU A 101 -12.82 -0.89 7.41
CA GLU A 101 -14.01 -1.72 7.58
C GLU A 101 -13.60 -3.11 8.07
N MET A 102 -14.25 -3.58 9.12
CA MET A 102 -13.94 -4.84 9.78
C MET A 102 -15.03 -5.84 9.46
N GLU A 103 -14.65 -6.94 8.83
CA GLU A 103 -15.56 -8.03 8.48
C GLU A 103 -15.64 -9.04 9.64
N LEU A 104 -16.87 -9.42 10.02
CA LEU A 104 -17.10 -10.36 11.11
C LEU A 104 -16.84 -11.80 10.66
N VAL A 105 -16.02 -12.53 11.41
CA VAL A 105 -15.84 -13.98 11.24
C VAL A 105 -16.87 -14.71 12.11
N GLU A 106 -18.09 -14.91 11.57
CA GLU A 106 -19.24 -15.43 12.33
C GLU A 106 -18.95 -16.75 13.06
N GLY A 107 -18.35 -17.73 12.38
CA GLY A 107 -18.10 -19.07 12.92
C GLY A 107 -17.12 -19.12 14.10
N LEU A 108 -16.36 -18.05 14.34
CA LEU A 108 -15.43 -17.93 15.46
C LEU A 108 -15.83 -16.84 16.46
N SER A 109 -17.00 -16.24 16.27
CA SER A 109 -17.49 -15.12 17.07
C SER A 109 -18.60 -15.56 18.04
N SER A 110 -18.68 -14.86 19.16
CA SER A 110 -19.76 -15.00 20.15
C SER A 110 -20.32 -13.60 20.43
N PRO A 111 -21.35 -13.17 19.68
CA PRO A 111 -22.02 -11.88 19.89
C PRO A 111 -22.47 -11.71 21.35
N GLY A 112 -22.28 -10.50 21.88
CA GLY A 112 -22.51 -10.14 23.28
C GLY A 112 -21.33 -10.46 24.20
N ASN A 113 -20.24 -11.02 23.67
CA ASN A 113 -19.04 -11.35 24.43
C ASN A 113 -17.78 -10.97 23.64
N MET A 114 -17.28 -11.87 22.79
CA MET A 114 -16.05 -11.70 22.04
C MET A 114 -16.28 -12.09 20.58
N CYS A 115 -15.96 -11.19 19.67
CA CYS A 115 -16.05 -11.41 18.23
C CYS A 115 -14.66 -11.41 17.60
N ILE A 116 -14.51 -12.12 16.49
CA ILE A 116 -13.32 -12.08 15.65
C ILE A 116 -13.66 -11.30 14.39
N TYR A 117 -12.85 -10.29 14.11
CA TYR A 117 -12.93 -9.49 12.91
C TYR A 117 -11.70 -9.72 12.04
N HIS A 118 -11.86 -9.65 10.72
CA HIS A 118 -10.77 -9.60 9.77
C HIS A 118 -10.76 -8.30 8.97
N VAL A 119 -9.57 -7.89 8.55
CA VAL A 119 -9.33 -6.77 7.64
C VAL A 119 -8.20 -7.20 6.71
N ASP A 120 -8.38 -7.09 5.41
CA ASP A 120 -7.31 -7.36 4.44
C ASP A 120 -6.30 -6.20 4.35
N LEU A 121 -5.09 -6.49 3.89
CA LEU A 121 -4.05 -5.48 3.66
C LEU A 121 -3.65 -5.42 2.18
N PRO A 122 -3.77 -4.24 1.53
CA PRO A 122 -4.49 -3.05 2.00
C PRO A 122 -6.03 -3.27 1.99
N PRO A 123 -6.80 -2.58 2.86
CA PRO A 123 -8.26 -2.64 2.84
C PRO A 123 -8.84 -1.72 1.75
N GLU A 124 -10.13 -1.89 1.43
CA GLU A 124 -10.81 -1.01 0.49
C GLU A 124 -10.75 0.47 0.94
N GLY A 125 -10.46 1.37 -0.01
CA GLY A 125 -10.41 2.82 0.24
C GLY A 125 -9.15 3.34 0.93
N ILE A 126 -8.12 2.49 1.13
CA ILE A 126 -6.80 2.88 1.66
C ILE A 126 -5.71 2.43 0.67
N ASP A 127 -5.09 3.40 -0.02
CA ASP A 127 -4.18 3.12 -1.13
C ASP A 127 -2.80 2.60 -0.68
N ALA A 128 -2.36 2.95 0.53
CA ALA A 128 -1.07 2.54 1.07
C ALA A 128 -1.17 2.31 2.59
N VAL A 129 -0.56 1.22 3.06
CA VAL A 129 -0.50 0.86 4.48
C VAL A 129 0.95 0.59 4.86
N THR A 130 1.48 1.41 5.77
CA THR A 130 2.73 1.16 6.48
C THR A 130 2.49 0.89 7.96
N ASP A 131 1.43 1.49 8.51
CA ASP A 131 1.10 1.47 9.93
C ASP A 131 -0.26 0.83 10.19
N VAL A 132 -0.33 0.06 11.28
CA VAL A 132 -1.56 -0.53 11.79
C VAL A 132 -1.70 -0.24 13.28
N ALA A 133 -2.85 0.27 13.69
CA ALA A 133 -3.17 0.49 15.10
C ALA A 133 -4.60 0.09 15.44
N ILE A 134 -4.85 -0.14 16.72
CA ILE A 134 -6.21 -0.22 17.28
C ILE A 134 -6.54 1.08 18.01
N LEU A 135 -7.66 1.68 17.64
CA LEU A 135 -8.14 2.96 18.16
C LEU A 135 -9.36 2.74 19.06
N ASN A 136 -9.39 3.47 20.18
CA ASN A 136 -10.59 3.70 20.96
C ASN A 136 -11.19 5.07 20.61
N PRO A 137 -12.18 5.15 19.71
CA PRO A 137 -12.79 6.42 19.33
C PRO A 137 -13.76 6.96 20.39
N THR A 138 -14.02 6.22 21.47
CA THR A 138 -15.03 6.60 22.46
C THR A 138 -14.49 7.61 23.48
N ASP A 139 -15.39 8.18 24.29
CA ASP A 139 -15.04 9.12 25.36
C ASP A 139 -14.71 8.41 26.69
N LYS A 140 -14.60 7.07 26.68
CA LYS A 140 -14.32 6.27 27.88
C LYS A 140 -13.16 5.33 27.62
N ALA A 141 -12.35 5.08 28.65
CA ALA A 141 -11.34 4.04 28.57
C ALA A 141 -12.00 2.66 28.40
N ILE A 142 -11.40 1.82 27.56
CA ILE A 142 -11.87 0.45 27.33
C ILE A 142 -10.85 -0.51 27.93
N ARG A 143 -11.32 -1.41 28.80
CA ARG A 143 -10.53 -2.53 29.31
C ARG A 143 -10.82 -3.76 28.48
N PHE A 144 -9.79 -4.34 27.90
CA PHE A 144 -9.90 -5.56 27.12
C PHE A 144 -10.21 -6.76 28.03
N PRO A 145 -11.22 -7.59 27.69
CA PRO A 145 -11.48 -8.85 28.36
C PRO A 145 -10.33 -9.85 28.19
N ARG A 146 -10.48 -11.00 28.87
CA ARG A 146 -9.54 -12.10 28.69
C ARG A 146 -9.52 -12.58 27.25
N THR A 147 -8.37 -13.04 26.79
CA THR A 147 -8.16 -13.56 25.44
C THR A 147 -8.31 -12.54 24.31
N SER A 148 -8.43 -11.25 24.60
CA SER A 148 -8.37 -10.21 23.56
C SER A 148 -6.99 -10.20 22.91
N THR A 149 -6.97 -10.22 21.59
CA THR A 149 -5.73 -10.27 20.79
C THR A 149 -5.92 -9.55 19.47
N VAL A 150 -4.85 -8.99 18.93
CA VAL A 150 -4.79 -8.59 17.52
C VAL A 150 -3.55 -9.21 16.90
N THR A 151 -3.72 -9.83 15.75
CA THR A 151 -2.63 -10.36 14.93
C THR A 151 -2.59 -9.60 13.62
N VAL A 152 -1.41 -9.13 13.22
CA VAL A 152 -1.17 -8.51 11.91
C VAL A 152 -0.20 -9.43 11.18
N SER A 153 -0.56 -9.87 9.98
CA SER A 153 0.27 -10.70 9.11
C SER A 153 0.47 -9.98 7.79
N VAL A 154 1.72 -9.81 7.38
CA VAL A 154 2.10 -9.25 6.08
C VAL A 154 2.86 -10.30 5.29
N ASN A 155 2.40 -10.57 4.08
CA ASN A 155 2.91 -11.61 3.20
C ASN A 155 3.61 -11.05 1.97
N GLU A 156 3.37 -9.79 1.63
CA GLU A 156 3.99 -9.14 0.49
C GLU A 156 4.15 -7.66 0.77
N ILE A 157 5.32 -7.12 0.42
CA ILE A 157 5.66 -5.71 0.59
C ILE A 157 6.27 -5.16 -0.69
N MET A 158 6.18 -3.86 -0.90
CA MET A 158 6.96 -3.15 -1.92
C MET A 158 7.63 -1.92 -1.29
N PRO A 159 8.76 -1.44 -1.82
CA PRO A 159 9.27 -0.13 -1.41
C PRO A 159 8.16 0.92 -1.56
N GLY A 160 7.91 1.70 -0.50
CA GLY A 160 7.16 2.94 -0.67
C GLY A 160 7.96 3.89 -1.56
N GLU A 161 7.27 4.78 -2.27
CA GLU A 161 7.97 5.95 -2.84
C GLU A 161 8.78 6.58 -1.71
N GLU A 162 10.05 6.92 -1.96
CA GLU A 162 10.85 7.64 -0.96
C GLU A 162 9.96 8.75 -0.40
N MET A 163 9.72 8.75 0.91
CA MET A 163 9.16 9.91 1.62
C MET A 163 10.21 11.03 1.55
N GLY A 164 10.43 11.50 0.33
CA GLY A 164 11.46 12.41 -0.09
C GLY A 164 11.02 13.81 0.30
N GLY A 165 11.61 14.31 1.37
CA GLY A 165 11.69 15.74 1.64
C GLY A 165 10.53 16.31 2.45
N MET A 166 10.56 16.07 3.76
CA MET A 166 10.30 17.15 4.70
C MET A 166 11.48 17.25 5.66
N GLU A 167 12.51 17.95 5.18
CA GLU A 167 13.54 18.53 6.03
C GLU A 167 12.93 19.72 6.81
N HIS A 168 13.10 19.67 8.13
CA HIS A 168 13.04 20.74 9.14
C HIS A 168 11.73 21.49 9.42
#